data_AF-A0A959V8F8-F1
#
_entry.id   AF-A0A959V8F8-F1
#
_cell.length_a   1.000
_cell.length_b   1.000
_cell.length_c   1.000
_cell.angle_alpha   90.00
_cell.angle_beta   90.00
_cell.angle_gamma   90.00
#
_symmetry.space_group_name_H-M   'P 1'
#
loop_
_entity.id
_entity.type
_entity.pdbx_description
1 polymer ?
#
loop_
_entity_poly.entity_id
_entity_poly.type
_entity_poly.pdbx_seq_one_letter_code
_entity_poly.pdbx_strand_id
1 'polypeptide(L)'
;MRSRCTAIALAASLCGTAWAQDLSVLEKAYDWPVGTVWDAAWSTGDTNVTEVLSDELSIRVRNEKPEYIALFFERHRIIRFADTAGIVAHARITLPESLDPMADRSFQPLGEELVCPWWFNVRLDHFAARKLRPDGTWSEVGVLARVHEKQVQVYRSLEPAWCYELDLDQVAPGDVVEVRWKYMVPYDLNRAYTRGWRSDFWMGNWSRLTNWRIFFHDELPVRRQRMELEYRRRQGIVLSGERPTGRREDGQDLLAVWEHAGLPGCMDEVNGRPADHLPHIVVRFAPEDLRYWNRDRLSGVISPFPYWMYVLRQREIRSFWLMRVARKTVPIPDKQTQLMKDFIALQTSDMGNAPAPRKAEQLHEVIARDFTASTDRLWFLDEDRSLQKLGEQAEEGVLREISRFDLYAKMLYLLRVPFKTAYVMDARVGGMTDQWLSPMWNSEFLFGINGGGRFQWLHPKRMQLGWMADELPFYWAGTPALLMGLDDLNSDAVPVPRFVDLPASRME
;
A
#
# COMPACT_ATOMS: atom_id res chain seq x y z
N MET A 1 -34.41 -33.33 17.54
CA MET A 1 -33.12 -32.89 16.94
C MET A 1 -33.29 -31.66 16.01
N ARG A 2 -33.92 -30.56 16.47
CA ARG A 2 -34.15 -29.34 15.66
C ARG A 2 -33.97 -28.02 16.44
N SER A 3 -33.08 -27.98 17.43
CA SER A 3 -32.93 -26.78 18.29
C SER A 3 -31.48 -26.36 18.57
N ARG A 4 -30.46 -26.96 17.92
CA ARG A 4 -29.04 -26.62 18.16
C ARG A 4 -28.34 -25.82 17.04
N CYS A 5 -29.00 -25.53 15.92
CA CYS A 5 -28.38 -24.78 14.81
C CYS A 5 -28.61 -23.26 14.87
N THR A 6 -29.58 -22.77 15.67
CA THR A 6 -29.92 -21.34 15.71
C THR A 6 -29.06 -20.55 16.72
N ALA A 7 -28.42 -21.22 17.68
CA ALA A 7 -27.57 -20.55 18.68
C ALA A 7 -26.15 -20.22 18.18
N ILE A 8 -25.63 -20.96 17.20
CA ILE A 8 -24.29 -20.72 16.63
C ILE A 8 -24.34 -19.57 15.61
N ALA A 9 -25.46 -19.40 14.90
CA ALA A 9 -25.64 -18.28 13.97
C ALA A 9 -25.82 -16.92 14.71
N LEU A 10 -26.46 -16.91 15.88
CA LEU A 10 -26.59 -15.68 16.69
C LEU A 10 -25.29 -15.30 17.41
N ALA A 11 -24.46 -16.28 17.83
CA ALA A 11 -23.16 -15.99 18.41
C ALA A 11 -22.15 -15.44 17.37
N ALA A 12 -22.26 -15.88 16.11
CA ALA A 12 -21.44 -15.36 15.01
C ALA A 12 -21.91 -13.97 14.51
N SER A 13 -23.18 -13.59 14.72
CA SER A 13 -23.70 -12.29 14.31
C SER A 13 -23.53 -11.18 15.36
N LEU A 14 -23.10 -11.50 16.58
CA LEU A 14 -22.93 -10.54 17.69
C LEU A 14 -21.49 -10.07 17.92
N CYS A 15 -20.52 -10.52 17.12
CA CYS A 15 -19.12 -10.07 17.20
C CYS A 15 -18.68 -9.14 16.06
N GLY A 16 -19.58 -8.79 15.13
CA GLY A 16 -19.27 -7.88 14.03
C GLY A 16 -19.86 -6.51 14.31
N THR A 17 -18.99 -5.50 14.41
CA THR A 17 -19.24 -4.05 14.63
C THR A 17 -19.51 -3.63 16.08
N ALA A 18 -18.45 -3.17 16.78
CA ALA A 18 -18.50 -2.05 17.75
C ALA A 18 -17.18 -1.82 18.53
N TRP A 19 -16.25 -2.78 18.58
CA TRP A 19 -15.12 -2.71 19.52
C TRP A 19 -13.81 -2.11 18.95
N ALA A 20 -13.79 -1.71 17.68
CA ALA A 20 -12.55 -1.35 16.98
C ALA A 20 -12.20 0.14 17.00
N GLN A 21 -12.98 0.98 17.69
CA GLN A 21 -12.84 2.45 17.72
C GLN A 21 -13.13 2.99 19.13
N ASP A 22 -12.99 2.13 20.14
CA ASP A 22 -13.40 2.44 21.51
C ASP A 22 -12.38 3.36 22.18
N LEU A 23 -12.68 4.66 22.21
CA LEU A 23 -11.88 5.65 22.93
C LEU A 23 -11.97 5.49 24.45
N SER A 24 -12.87 4.66 25.00
CA SER A 24 -12.88 4.36 26.44
C SER A 24 -11.59 3.69 26.92
N VAL A 25 -10.78 3.16 25.99
CA VAL A 25 -9.44 2.68 26.29
C VAL A 25 -8.52 3.78 26.83
N LEU A 26 -8.78 5.04 26.47
CA LEU A 26 -8.05 6.21 26.97
C LEU A 26 -8.52 6.65 28.37
N GLU A 27 -9.72 6.24 28.79
CA GLU A 27 -10.26 6.55 30.12
C GLU A 27 -9.74 5.61 31.21
N LYS A 28 -9.12 4.49 30.82
CA LYS A 28 -8.57 3.50 31.75
C LYS A 28 -7.21 3.96 32.25
N ALA A 29 -7.04 4.00 33.56
CA ALA A 29 -5.74 4.24 34.18
C ALA A 29 -4.71 3.23 33.64
N TYR A 30 -3.62 3.76 33.07
CA TYR A 30 -2.53 2.94 32.57
C TYR A 30 -1.62 2.53 33.74
N ASP A 31 -1.38 1.22 33.87
CA ASP A 31 -0.46 0.68 34.87
C ASP A 31 0.98 0.86 34.38
N TRP A 32 1.60 1.96 34.79
CA TRP A 32 2.96 2.28 34.40
C TRP A 32 3.92 1.25 34.98
N PRO A 33 4.74 0.56 34.16
CA PRO A 33 5.72 -0.36 34.68
C PRO A 33 6.72 0.38 35.58
N VAL A 34 7.07 -0.27 36.69
CA VAL A 34 8.06 0.20 37.65
C VAL A 34 9.42 0.22 36.94
N GLY A 35 9.81 1.33 36.31
CA GLY A 35 11.04 1.29 35.50
C GLY A 35 11.52 2.60 34.87
N THR A 36 10.65 3.49 34.41
CA THR A 36 11.16 4.72 33.75
C THR A 36 11.53 5.76 34.79
N VAL A 37 12.79 5.72 35.22
CA VAL A 37 13.45 6.76 36.01
C VAL A 37 14.14 7.72 35.04
N TRP A 38 14.22 9.00 35.40
CA TRP A 38 14.98 9.99 34.64
C TRP A 38 16.41 9.48 34.36
N ASP A 39 16.80 9.36 33.09
CA ASP A 39 18.18 9.07 32.72
C ASP A 39 18.97 10.39 32.74
N ALA A 40 20.04 10.46 33.54
CA ALA A 40 20.91 11.63 33.60
C ALA A 40 21.53 11.98 32.24
N ALA A 41 21.66 11.01 31.33
CA ALA A 41 22.10 11.24 29.97
C ALA A 41 21.14 12.14 29.18
N TRP A 42 19.85 12.20 29.55
CA TRP A 42 18.90 13.12 28.94
C TRP A 42 19.31 14.56 29.20
N SER A 43 19.81 14.90 30.39
CA SER A 43 20.28 16.26 30.67
C SER A 43 21.56 16.67 29.91
N THR A 44 22.14 15.78 29.11
CA THR A 44 23.35 16.04 28.32
C THR A 44 23.04 16.21 26.83
N GLY A 45 23.83 17.02 26.12
CA GLY A 45 23.65 17.32 24.69
C GLY A 45 23.02 18.69 24.44
N ASP A 46 22.58 18.93 23.20
CA ASP A 46 21.88 20.17 22.83
C ASP A 46 20.42 20.11 23.29
N THR A 47 20.08 20.92 24.29
CA THR A 47 18.71 21.00 24.82
C THR A 47 17.81 21.94 24.03
N ASN A 48 18.34 22.63 23.02
CA ASN A 48 17.59 23.57 22.19
C ASN A 48 16.92 22.92 20.99
N VAL A 49 17.05 21.60 20.84
CA VAL A 49 16.44 20.84 19.75
C VAL A 49 15.41 19.87 20.31
N THR A 50 14.23 19.85 19.68
CA THR A 50 13.22 18.82 19.95
C THR A 50 13.76 17.49 19.41
N GLU A 51 13.91 16.49 20.27
CA GLU A 51 14.56 15.22 19.92
C GLU A 51 13.90 14.03 20.61
N VAL A 52 14.08 12.85 20.02
CA VAL A 52 13.70 11.58 20.64
C VAL A 52 14.90 11.03 21.40
N LEU A 53 14.78 10.96 22.72
CA LEU A 53 15.85 10.53 23.61
C LEU A 53 15.98 9.01 23.66
N SER A 54 14.86 8.31 23.57
CA SER A 54 14.77 6.86 23.53
C SER A 54 13.55 6.46 22.73
N ASP A 55 13.71 5.49 21.83
CA ASP A 55 12.66 4.94 21.01
C ASP A 55 12.72 3.42 20.99
N GLU A 56 11.68 2.75 21.47
CA GLU A 56 11.59 1.30 21.54
C GLU A 56 10.33 0.85 20.79
N LEU A 57 10.49 0.21 19.62
CA LEU A 57 9.40 -0.35 18.83
C LEU A 57 9.45 -1.88 18.87
N SER A 58 8.37 -2.52 19.32
CA SER A 58 8.19 -3.96 19.29
C SER A 58 7.02 -4.31 18.39
N ILE A 59 7.30 -5.02 17.29
CA ILE A 59 6.29 -5.60 16.40
C ILE A 59 6.19 -7.09 16.69
N ARG A 60 5.00 -7.57 17.04
CA ARG A 60 4.75 -8.99 17.33
C ARG A 60 3.70 -9.55 16.40
N VAL A 61 4.05 -10.59 15.65
CA VAL A 61 3.13 -11.29 14.75
C VAL A 61 2.62 -12.55 15.44
N ARG A 62 1.33 -12.60 15.75
CA ARG A 62 0.69 -13.74 16.45
C ARG A 62 -0.20 -14.53 15.50
N ASN A 63 -0.45 -15.80 15.89
CA ASN A 63 -1.21 -16.80 15.15
C ASN A 63 -0.56 -17.22 13.81
N GLU A 64 -1.05 -18.31 13.22
CA GLU A 64 -0.46 -18.92 12.01
C GLU A 64 -1.42 -18.94 10.81
N LYS A 65 -2.73 -19.07 11.06
CA LYS A 65 -3.73 -19.09 10.00
C LYS A 65 -4.04 -17.67 9.53
N PRO A 66 -4.04 -17.37 8.22
CA PRO A 66 -4.23 -16.03 7.68
C PRO A 66 -5.41 -15.26 8.28
N GLU A 67 -6.56 -15.91 8.52
CA GLU A 67 -7.76 -15.26 9.06
C GLU A 67 -7.61 -14.80 10.52
N TYR A 68 -6.63 -15.34 11.23
CA TYR A 68 -6.38 -15.04 12.65
C TYR A 68 -5.04 -14.34 12.88
N ILE A 69 -4.19 -14.17 11.87
CA ILE A 69 -2.92 -13.47 12.03
C ILE A 69 -3.22 -12.03 12.47
N ALA A 70 -2.54 -11.60 13.52
CA ALA A 70 -2.64 -10.26 14.07
C ALA A 70 -1.24 -9.71 14.34
N LEU A 71 -1.03 -8.46 13.95
CA LEU A 71 0.20 -7.72 14.17
C LEU A 71 -0.04 -6.76 15.32
N PHE A 72 0.77 -6.87 16.36
CA PHE A 72 0.74 -5.95 17.50
C PHE A 72 1.94 -5.03 17.39
N PHE A 73 1.69 -3.73 17.44
CA PHE A 73 2.70 -2.70 17.47
C PHE A 73 2.65 -2.11 18.86
N GLU A 74 3.78 -2.15 19.55
CA GLU A 74 3.95 -1.61 20.88
C GLU A 74 5.16 -0.68 20.83
N ARG A 75 4.97 0.59 21.17
CA ARG A 75 6.05 1.58 21.12
C ARG A 75 6.13 2.34 22.43
N HIS A 76 7.36 2.53 22.90
CA HIS A 76 7.71 3.32 24.07
C HIS A 76 8.70 4.38 23.62
N ARG A 77 8.30 5.64 23.72
CA ARG A 77 9.04 6.78 23.18
C ARG A 77 9.19 7.87 24.21
N ILE A 78 10.39 8.44 24.30
CA ILE A 78 10.71 9.54 25.21
C ILE A 78 11.18 10.72 24.38
N ILE A 79 10.44 11.83 24.42
CA ILE A 79 10.64 13.00 23.58
C ILE A 79 10.94 14.19 24.47
N ARG A 80 11.99 14.96 24.14
CA ARG A 80 12.16 16.30 24.69
C ARG A 80 11.59 17.31 23.71
N PHE A 81 10.70 18.16 24.19
CA PHE A 81 10.24 19.32 23.44
C PHE A 81 11.08 20.53 23.81
N ALA A 82 11.82 21.10 22.87
CA ALA A 82 12.68 22.26 23.15
C ALA A 82 11.92 23.58 23.12
N ASP A 83 10.95 23.72 22.21
CA ASP A 83 10.20 24.95 21.96
C ASP A 83 8.75 24.68 21.54
N THR A 84 7.97 25.76 21.43
CA THR A 84 6.56 25.69 21.03
C THR A 84 6.38 25.17 19.60
N ALA A 85 7.33 25.43 18.69
CA ALA A 85 7.23 24.99 17.31
C ALA A 85 7.34 23.45 17.22
N GLY A 86 8.28 22.86 17.95
CA GLY A 86 8.42 21.41 18.08
C GLY A 86 7.23 20.74 18.74
N ILE A 87 6.59 21.40 19.71
CA ILE A 87 5.33 20.92 20.30
C ILE A 87 4.23 20.89 19.24
N VAL A 88 4.02 22.00 18.52
CA VAL A 88 2.98 22.08 17.48
C VAL A 88 3.19 21.04 16.39
N ALA A 89 4.44 20.78 15.99
CA ALA A 89 4.76 19.82 14.94
C ALA A 89 4.70 18.35 15.39
N HIS A 90 5.10 18.02 16.63
CA HIS A 90 5.35 16.63 17.03
C HIS A 90 4.63 16.17 18.30
N ALA A 91 3.80 17.00 18.93
CA ALA A 91 2.93 16.56 20.03
C ALA A 91 1.70 15.77 19.54
N ARG A 92 1.45 15.75 18.23
CA ARG A 92 0.41 14.92 17.61
C ARG A 92 0.96 13.55 17.27
N ILE A 93 0.27 12.51 17.74
CA ILE A 93 0.58 11.12 17.41
C ILE A 93 -0.55 10.52 16.59
N THR A 94 -0.18 9.93 15.46
CA THR A 94 -1.12 9.34 14.50
C THR A 94 -0.97 7.82 14.49
N LEU A 95 -2.06 7.09 14.74
CA LEU A 95 -2.07 5.62 14.77
C LEU A 95 -3.07 5.06 13.73
N PRO A 96 -2.74 4.02 12.95
CA PRO A 96 -1.48 3.30 12.97
C PRO A 96 -0.32 4.20 12.50
N GLU A 97 0.85 4.01 13.11
CA GLU A 97 2.01 4.81 12.76
C GLU A 97 2.55 4.39 11.39
N SER A 98 3.09 5.35 10.65
CA SER A 98 3.74 5.04 9.39
C SER A 98 5.15 4.51 9.62
N LEU A 99 5.42 3.31 9.13
CA LEU A 99 6.76 2.70 9.11
C LEU A 99 7.51 2.99 7.80
N ASP A 100 6.79 3.55 6.82
CA ASP A 100 7.29 4.00 5.52
C ASP A 100 6.49 5.24 5.04
N PRO A 101 6.76 6.42 5.63
CA PRO A 101 5.99 7.64 5.36
C PRO A 101 5.93 8.02 3.89
N MET A 102 7.01 7.78 3.14
CA MET A 102 7.04 8.09 1.71
C MET A 102 6.11 7.18 0.92
N ALA A 103 6.07 5.88 1.23
CA ALA A 103 5.12 4.98 0.59
C ALA A 103 3.68 5.37 0.95
N ASP A 104 3.38 5.59 2.23
CA ASP A 104 2.03 5.93 2.67
C ASP A 104 1.54 7.25 2.04
N ARG A 105 2.38 8.28 1.98
CA ARG A 105 2.07 9.55 1.27
C ARG A 105 1.78 9.32 -0.21
N SER A 106 2.51 8.43 -0.88
CA SER A 106 2.34 8.18 -2.31
C SER A 106 0.98 7.55 -2.68
N PHE A 107 0.32 6.91 -1.72
CA PHE A 107 -1.01 6.32 -1.92
C PHE A 107 -2.16 7.28 -1.61
N GLN A 108 -1.86 8.45 -1.04
CA GLN A 108 -2.87 9.45 -0.69
C GLN A 108 -3.08 10.45 -1.84
N PRO A 109 -4.32 10.94 -2.04
CA PRO A 109 -4.59 12.11 -2.86
C PRO A 109 -3.70 13.30 -2.51
N LEU A 110 -3.34 14.10 -3.52
CA LEU A 110 -2.56 15.31 -3.33
C LEU A 110 -3.32 16.30 -2.42
N GLY A 111 -2.65 16.87 -1.42
CA GLY A 111 -3.21 17.87 -0.52
C GLY A 111 -3.87 17.31 0.74
N GLU A 112 -3.75 16.01 0.99
CA GLU A 112 -4.20 15.42 2.25
C GLU A 112 -3.20 15.72 3.38
N GLU A 113 -3.70 16.28 4.48
CA GLU A 113 -2.86 16.70 5.62
C GLU A 113 -2.50 15.52 6.55
N LEU A 114 -3.38 14.52 6.67
CA LEU A 114 -3.18 13.38 7.57
C LEU A 114 -2.53 12.19 6.86
N VAL A 115 -1.22 12.06 7.04
CA VAL A 115 -0.44 10.94 6.52
C VAL A 115 -0.51 9.76 7.49
N CYS A 116 -1.12 8.67 7.05
CA CYS A 116 -1.09 7.39 7.76
C CYS A 116 -1.27 6.22 6.77
N PRO A 117 -0.95 4.98 7.20
CA PRO A 117 -1.10 3.78 6.37
C PRO A 117 -2.55 3.43 5.97
N TRP A 118 -3.55 4.04 6.63
CA TRP A 118 -4.98 3.74 6.47
C TRP A 118 -5.29 2.23 6.46
N TRP A 119 -4.86 1.54 7.52
CA TRP A 119 -5.18 0.13 7.70
C TRP A 119 -6.61 -0.08 8.20
N PHE A 120 -7.13 -1.27 7.91
CA PHE A 120 -8.48 -1.66 8.26
C PHE A 120 -8.53 -2.26 9.67
N ASN A 121 -9.59 -1.93 10.41
CA ASN A 121 -9.93 -2.52 11.70
C ASN A 121 -8.79 -2.41 12.73
N VAL A 122 -8.10 -1.26 12.73
CA VAL A 122 -7.03 -0.94 13.69
C VAL A 122 -7.65 -0.76 15.06
N ARG A 123 -7.16 -1.52 16.03
CA ARG A 123 -7.65 -1.48 17.41
C ARG A 123 -6.57 -0.93 18.33
N LEU A 124 -6.86 0.19 18.99
CA LEU A 124 -6.02 0.71 20.06
C LEU A 124 -6.21 -0.14 21.34
N ASP A 125 -5.13 -0.72 21.85
CA ASP A 125 -5.15 -1.49 23.10
C ASP A 125 -4.84 -0.63 24.32
N HIS A 126 -3.92 0.34 24.20
CA HIS A 126 -3.73 1.42 25.18
C HIS A 126 -2.92 2.57 24.56
N PHE A 127 -3.06 3.75 25.17
CA PHE A 127 -2.21 4.91 24.96
C PHE A 127 -2.07 5.65 26.28
N ALA A 128 -0.85 6.04 26.64
CA ALA A 128 -0.58 6.77 27.87
C ALA A 128 0.60 7.71 27.67
N ALA A 129 0.55 8.88 28.31
CA ALA A 129 1.60 9.87 28.26
C ALA A 129 1.83 10.50 29.65
N ARG A 130 3.09 10.78 29.98
CA ARG A 130 3.46 11.48 31.23
C ARG A 130 4.71 12.33 31.04
N LYS A 131 4.81 13.39 31.82
CA LYS A 131 6.03 14.20 31.95
C LYS A 131 6.95 13.58 32.98
N LEU A 132 8.23 13.48 32.64
CA LEU A 132 9.28 13.05 33.55
C LEU A 132 10.06 14.28 34.03
N ARG A 133 10.39 14.31 35.32
CA ARG A 133 11.22 15.37 35.92
C ARG A 133 12.58 14.84 36.36
N PRO A 134 13.63 15.68 36.41
CA PRO A 134 14.95 15.29 36.91
C PRO A 134 14.97 14.74 38.34
N ASP A 135 14.01 15.13 39.17
CA ASP A 135 13.86 14.65 40.55
C ASP A 135 13.22 13.25 40.64
N GLY A 136 12.91 12.63 39.50
CA GLY A 136 12.27 11.32 39.41
C GLY A 136 10.75 11.33 39.59
N THR A 137 10.15 12.50 39.85
CA THR A 137 8.69 12.63 39.87
C THR A 137 8.13 12.68 38.46
N TRP A 138 6.84 12.39 38.34
CA TRP A 138 6.12 12.48 37.08
C TRP A 138 4.74 13.10 37.27
N SER A 139 4.16 13.59 36.17
CA SER A 139 2.76 14.02 36.11
C SER A 139 2.14 13.56 34.81
N GLU A 140 0.88 13.17 34.83
CA GLU A 140 0.16 12.75 33.64
C GLU A 140 0.05 13.88 32.60
N VAL A 141 0.07 13.51 31.33
CA VAL A 141 -0.14 14.41 30.19
C VAL A 141 -1.54 14.13 29.66
N GLY A 142 -2.36 15.18 29.53
CA GLY A 142 -3.69 15.06 28.94
C GLY A 142 -3.59 14.64 27.47
N VAL A 143 -4.60 13.93 26.97
CA VAL A 143 -4.62 13.48 25.57
C VAL A 143 -5.97 13.84 24.98
N LEU A 144 -5.95 14.63 23.90
CA LEU A 144 -7.13 14.91 23.09
C LEU A 144 -7.14 13.94 21.91
N ALA A 145 -8.15 13.07 21.88
CA ALA A 145 -8.26 12.03 20.87
C ALA A 145 -9.35 12.31 19.85
N ARG A 146 -9.04 12.03 18.58
CA ARG A 146 -9.99 12.02 17.47
C ARG A 146 -9.83 10.73 16.69
N VAL A 147 -10.94 10.20 16.20
CA VAL A 147 -10.95 9.08 15.26
C VAL A 147 -11.37 9.60 13.90
N HIS A 148 -10.51 9.40 12.92
CA HIS A 148 -10.77 9.70 11.53
C HIS A 148 -11.16 8.43 10.80
N GLU A 149 -12.18 8.54 9.94
CA GLU A 149 -12.58 7.48 9.02
C GLU A 149 -12.34 7.96 7.59
N LYS A 150 -11.75 7.09 6.77
CA LYS A 150 -11.56 7.34 5.35
C LYS A 150 -11.98 6.13 4.53
N GLN A 151 -12.62 6.39 3.39
CA GLN A 151 -12.90 5.37 2.39
C GLN A 151 -11.65 5.14 1.55
N VAL A 152 -11.08 3.93 1.64
CA VAL A 152 -9.89 3.52 0.90
C VAL A 152 -10.30 2.58 -0.22
N GLN A 153 -9.88 2.93 -1.44
CA GLN A 153 -10.12 2.09 -2.60
C GLN A 153 -9.26 0.83 -2.51
N VAL A 154 -9.90 -0.31 -2.70
CA VAL A 154 -9.26 -1.61 -2.93
C VAL A 154 -9.68 -2.12 -4.32
N TYR A 155 -9.19 -3.28 -4.74
CA TYR A 155 -9.33 -3.76 -6.12
C TYR A 155 -10.74 -3.65 -6.71
N ARG A 156 -11.81 -3.93 -5.93
CA ARG A 156 -13.20 -3.92 -6.40
C ARG A 156 -14.21 -3.24 -5.48
N SER A 157 -13.75 -2.58 -4.42
CA SER A 157 -14.63 -1.96 -3.42
C SER A 157 -13.98 -0.74 -2.77
N LEU A 158 -14.76 0.00 -2.00
CA LEU A 158 -14.31 1.05 -1.10
C LEU A 158 -14.54 0.59 0.34
N GLU A 159 -13.48 0.44 1.10
CA GLU A 159 -13.54 -0.03 2.48
C GLU A 159 -13.16 1.11 3.45
N PRO A 160 -13.86 1.26 4.58
CA PRO A 160 -13.49 2.21 5.61
C PRO A 160 -12.19 1.76 6.30
N ALA A 161 -11.25 2.68 6.40
CA ALA A 161 -10.07 2.58 7.23
C ALA A 161 -10.12 3.65 8.32
N TRP A 162 -9.44 3.37 9.43
CA TRP A 162 -9.48 4.24 10.61
C TRP A 162 -8.09 4.69 11.00
N CYS A 163 -8.05 5.90 11.55
CA CYS A 163 -6.87 6.51 12.09
C CYS A 163 -7.23 7.21 13.41
N TYR A 164 -6.38 7.05 14.42
CA TYR A 164 -6.46 7.80 15.67
C TYR A 164 -5.49 8.96 15.57
N GLU A 165 -5.96 10.15 15.90
CA GLU A 165 -5.15 11.36 16.10
C GLU A 165 -5.18 11.67 17.60
N LEU A 166 -4.01 11.68 18.22
CA LEU A 166 -3.82 11.79 19.67
C LEU A 166 -2.91 12.99 19.92
N ASP A 167 -3.50 14.12 20.27
CA ASP A 167 -2.78 15.36 20.56
C ASP A 167 -2.44 15.39 22.06
N LEU A 168 -1.15 15.50 22.39
CA LEU A 168 -0.69 15.67 23.77
C LEU A 168 -1.01 17.10 24.25
N ASP A 169 -1.75 17.19 25.35
CA ASP A 169 -2.16 18.46 25.97
C ASP A 169 -1.23 18.82 27.14
N GLN A 170 -1.17 20.12 27.44
CA GLN A 170 -0.41 20.68 28.58
C GLN A 170 1.11 20.48 28.49
N VAL A 171 1.68 20.17 27.32
CA VAL A 171 3.14 20.10 27.13
C VAL A 171 3.72 21.51 27.01
N ALA A 172 4.86 21.76 27.66
CA ALA A 172 5.58 23.04 27.63
C ALA A 172 7.03 22.86 27.13
N PRO A 173 7.66 23.93 26.59
CA PRO A 173 9.08 23.92 26.24
C PRO A 173 9.96 23.46 27.42
N GLY A 174 10.90 22.57 27.13
CA GLY A 174 11.80 21.92 28.09
C GLY A 174 11.26 20.61 28.68
N ASP A 175 9.97 20.30 28.50
CA ASP A 175 9.40 19.06 29.03
C ASP A 175 9.99 17.82 28.35
N VAL A 176 10.24 16.78 29.15
CA VAL A 176 10.52 15.43 28.67
C VAL A 176 9.28 14.59 28.88
N VAL A 177 8.72 14.10 27.78
CA VAL A 177 7.46 13.35 27.76
C VAL A 177 7.74 11.91 27.36
N GLU A 178 7.33 10.99 28.22
CA GLU A 178 7.25 9.56 27.91
C GLU A 178 5.86 9.24 27.37
N VAL A 179 5.80 8.60 26.22
CA VAL A 179 4.57 8.14 25.58
C VAL A 179 4.69 6.64 25.34
N ARG A 180 3.62 5.91 25.66
CA ARG A 180 3.50 4.48 25.43
C ARG A 180 2.20 4.18 24.75
N TRP A 181 2.25 3.35 23.73
CA TRP A 181 1.04 2.89 23.06
C TRP A 181 1.18 1.48 22.54
N LYS A 182 0.02 0.86 22.37
CA LYS A 182 -0.10 -0.43 21.72
C LYS A 182 -1.37 -0.48 20.89
N TYR A 183 -1.24 -0.98 19.67
CA TYR A 183 -2.38 -1.25 18.82
C TYR A 183 -2.21 -2.56 18.06
N MET A 184 -3.34 -3.11 17.63
CA MET A 184 -3.43 -4.36 16.89
C MET A 184 -4.01 -4.10 15.50
N VAL A 185 -3.42 -4.76 14.52
CA VAL A 185 -3.86 -4.73 13.12
C VAL A 185 -4.06 -6.17 12.66
N PRO A 186 -5.27 -6.57 12.27
CA PRO A 186 -5.51 -7.91 11.76
C PRO A 186 -4.93 -8.03 10.34
N TYR A 187 -4.31 -9.17 10.02
CA TYR A 187 -3.81 -9.42 8.67
C TYR A 187 -4.96 -9.57 7.67
N ASP A 188 -5.99 -10.31 8.03
CA ASP A 188 -7.20 -10.46 7.23
C ASP A 188 -8.44 -9.90 7.94
N LEU A 189 -9.44 -9.50 7.15
CA LEU A 189 -10.73 -9.09 7.67
C LEU A 189 -11.71 -10.24 7.54
N ASN A 190 -12.45 -10.53 8.60
CA ASN A 190 -13.46 -11.59 8.58
C ASN A 190 -14.71 -11.24 7.75
N ARG A 191 -14.86 -9.97 7.34
CA ARG A 191 -16.01 -9.49 6.56
C ARG A 191 -15.71 -8.15 5.88
N ALA A 192 -16.28 -7.96 4.70
CA ALA A 192 -16.34 -6.67 3.99
C ALA A 192 -17.26 -5.65 4.68
N TYR A 193 -16.99 -4.36 4.51
CA TYR A 193 -17.92 -3.28 4.88
C TYR A 193 -18.83 -2.88 3.73
N THR A 194 -18.31 -2.88 2.49
CA THR A 194 -19.17 -2.69 1.31
C THR A 194 -20.22 -3.79 1.25
N ARG A 195 -21.43 -3.47 0.79
CA ARG A 195 -22.54 -4.43 0.65
C ARG A 195 -22.67 -4.90 -0.81
N GLY A 196 -23.30 -6.05 -1.03
CA GLY A 196 -23.60 -6.57 -2.38
C GLY A 196 -22.59 -7.57 -2.93
N TRP A 197 -22.73 -7.99 -4.19
CA TRP A 197 -21.94 -9.10 -4.76
C TRP A 197 -20.43 -8.77 -4.87
N ARG A 198 -20.07 -7.48 -4.97
CA ARG A 198 -18.66 -7.04 -4.95
C ARG A 198 -18.00 -7.25 -3.60
N SER A 199 -18.81 -7.30 -2.52
CA SER A 199 -18.33 -7.52 -1.16
C SER A 199 -17.77 -8.92 -0.96
N ASP A 200 -18.04 -9.88 -1.85
CA ASP A 200 -17.44 -11.23 -1.82
C ASP A 200 -15.95 -11.23 -2.20
N PHE A 201 -15.42 -10.11 -2.71
CA PHE A 201 -14.02 -9.95 -3.15
C PHE A 201 -13.25 -8.94 -2.29
N TRP A 202 -13.66 -8.75 -1.03
CA TRP A 202 -13.03 -7.78 -0.14
C TRP A 202 -11.56 -8.09 0.11
N MET A 203 -10.81 -7.04 0.39
CA MET A 203 -9.39 -7.10 0.64
C MET A 203 -9.10 -6.62 2.05
N GLY A 204 -8.52 -7.49 2.87
CA GLY A 204 -8.00 -7.13 4.18
C GLY A 204 -6.65 -6.43 4.10
N ASN A 205 -6.00 -6.32 5.25
CA ASN A 205 -4.68 -5.70 5.34
C ASN A 205 -3.58 -6.55 4.68
N TRP A 206 -3.84 -7.82 4.33
CA TRP A 206 -2.92 -8.68 3.58
C TRP A 206 -2.45 -8.04 2.27
N SER A 207 -3.27 -7.17 1.65
CA SER A 207 -2.90 -6.42 0.45
C SER A 207 -1.75 -5.41 0.67
N ARG A 208 -1.50 -5.02 1.92
CA ARG A 208 -0.49 -4.02 2.33
C ARG A 208 0.59 -4.60 3.25
N LEU A 209 0.24 -5.57 4.09
CA LEU A 209 1.11 -6.19 5.10
C LEU A 209 1.90 -7.41 4.59
N THR A 210 1.71 -7.81 3.32
CA THR A 210 2.44 -8.95 2.76
C THR A 210 3.89 -8.60 2.39
N ASN A 211 4.16 -7.32 2.14
CA ASN A 211 5.51 -6.83 1.83
C ASN A 211 5.52 -5.32 2.13
N TRP A 212 6.41 -4.90 3.04
CA TRP A 212 6.44 -3.55 3.61
C TRP A 212 7.85 -3.26 4.15
N ARG A 213 8.15 -1.99 4.37
CA ARG A 213 9.44 -1.52 4.88
C ARG A 213 9.28 -0.91 6.25
N ILE A 214 10.37 -0.93 7.00
CA ILE A 214 10.46 -0.30 8.32
C ILE A 214 11.74 0.53 8.32
N PHE A 215 11.56 1.84 8.37
CA PHE A 215 12.65 2.80 8.54
C PHE A 215 12.97 2.99 10.02
N PHE A 216 14.25 3.22 10.29
CA PHE A 216 14.75 3.45 11.64
C PHE A 216 14.81 4.93 12.01
N HIS A 217 14.78 5.81 11.01
CA HIS A 217 14.82 7.26 11.14
C HIS A 217 13.42 7.81 11.39
N ASP A 218 13.38 9.05 11.87
CA ASP A 218 12.15 9.79 12.13
C ASP A 218 12.27 11.21 11.56
N GLU A 219 11.23 12.03 11.68
CA GLU A 219 11.28 13.46 11.39
C GLU A 219 12.16 14.17 12.44
N LEU A 220 12.10 13.70 13.69
CA LEU A 220 12.97 14.15 14.78
C LEU A 220 14.29 13.36 14.83
N PRO A 221 15.42 13.98 15.25
CA PRO A 221 16.62 13.24 15.60
C PRO A 221 16.35 12.21 16.70
N VAL A 222 16.90 11.00 16.55
CA VAL A 222 16.73 9.89 17.50
C VAL A 222 18.07 9.53 18.12
N ARG A 223 18.19 9.77 19.43
CA ARG A 223 19.42 9.54 20.18
C ARG A 223 19.72 8.06 20.39
N ARG A 224 18.71 7.28 20.76
CA ARG A 224 18.79 5.82 20.92
C ARG A 224 17.51 5.20 20.38
N GLN A 225 17.67 4.17 19.57
CA GLN A 225 16.55 3.43 19.01
C GLN A 225 16.80 1.93 19.14
N ARG A 226 15.74 1.21 19.51
CA ARG A 226 15.70 -0.25 19.53
C ARG A 226 14.42 -0.71 18.85
N MET A 227 14.57 -1.57 17.85
CA MET A 227 13.45 -2.20 17.15
C MET A 227 13.51 -3.72 17.33
N GLU A 228 12.37 -4.31 17.66
CA GLU A 228 12.19 -5.74 17.83
C GLU A 228 11.09 -6.26 16.91
N LEU A 229 11.37 -7.38 16.25
CA LEU A 229 10.39 -8.14 15.48
C LEU A 229 10.30 -9.55 16.04
N GLU A 230 9.18 -9.85 16.70
CA GLU A 230 8.83 -11.19 17.20
C GLU A 230 7.85 -11.86 16.25
N TYR A 231 8.20 -13.06 15.78
CA TYR A 231 7.39 -13.80 14.82
C TYR A 231 7.61 -15.31 14.93
N ARG A 232 6.83 -16.08 14.18
CA ARG A 232 6.96 -17.54 14.12
C ARG A 232 7.52 -18.01 12.80
N ARG A 233 8.34 -19.06 12.82
CA ARG A 233 8.92 -19.66 11.62
C ARG A 233 7.86 -20.06 10.59
N ARG A 234 6.71 -20.59 11.04
CA ARG A 234 5.56 -20.97 10.18
C ARG A 234 4.85 -19.81 9.48
N GLN A 235 5.07 -18.57 9.91
CA GLN A 235 4.51 -17.41 9.23
C GLN A 235 5.27 -17.04 7.94
N GLY A 236 6.41 -17.72 7.67
CA GLY A 236 7.14 -17.56 6.41
C GLY A 236 7.76 -16.17 6.22
N ILE A 237 8.04 -15.45 7.31
CA ILE A 237 8.68 -14.13 7.24
C ILE A 237 10.08 -14.24 6.68
N VAL A 238 10.36 -13.44 5.66
CA VAL A 238 11.69 -13.25 5.09
C VAL A 238 12.09 -11.79 5.31
N LEU A 239 13.28 -11.59 5.88
CA LEU A 239 13.84 -10.28 6.17
C LEU A 239 14.99 -9.99 5.21
N SER A 240 14.98 -8.80 4.63
CA SER A 240 16.09 -8.25 3.82
C SER A 240 16.35 -6.79 4.18
N GLY A 241 17.39 -6.19 3.60
CA GLY A 241 17.86 -4.85 4.00
C GLY A 241 18.89 -4.95 5.11
N GLU A 242 18.80 -4.07 6.11
CA GLU A 242 19.73 -4.05 7.22
C GLU A 242 19.66 -5.32 8.09
N ARG A 243 20.83 -5.83 8.49
CA ARG A 243 20.92 -7.03 9.31
C ARG A 243 20.66 -6.68 10.78
N PRO A 244 19.92 -7.53 11.51
CA PRO A 244 19.71 -7.31 12.94
C PRO A 244 21.02 -7.44 13.71
N THR A 245 21.17 -6.63 14.77
CA THR A 245 22.27 -6.69 15.73
C THR A 245 22.15 -7.92 16.63
N GLY A 246 20.94 -8.42 16.87
CA GLY A 246 20.65 -9.61 17.65
C GLY A 246 19.60 -10.52 17.03
N ARG A 247 19.77 -11.83 17.19
CA ARG A 247 18.75 -12.83 16.86
C ARG A 247 18.62 -13.85 17.98
N ARG A 248 17.40 -14.22 18.31
CA ARG A 248 17.10 -15.32 19.22
C ARG A 248 16.08 -16.24 18.56
N GLU A 249 16.35 -17.54 18.61
CA GLU A 249 15.46 -18.57 18.11
C GLU A 249 15.12 -19.52 19.27
N ASP A 250 13.84 -19.68 19.57
CA ASP A 250 13.34 -20.57 20.60
C ASP A 250 12.23 -21.44 20.01
N GLY A 251 12.61 -22.62 19.50
CA GLY A 251 11.70 -23.52 18.81
C GLY A 251 11.10 -22.88 17.55
N GLN A 252 9.82 -22.50 17.62
CA GLN A 252 9.08 -21.84 16.53
C GLN A 252 9.10 -20.32 16.63
N ASP A 253 9.39 -19.76 17.80
CA ASP A 253 9.38 -18.33 18.04
C ASP A 253 10.77 -17.75 17.71
N LEU A 254 10.76 -16.65 16.96
CA LEU A 254 11.93 -15.97 16.43
C LEU A 254 11.86 -14.51 16.85
N LEU A 255 12.99 -13.98 17.30
CA LEU A 255 13.15 -12.57 17.65
C LEU A 255 14.35 -12.02 16.88
N ALA A 256 14.14 -10.92 16.16
CA ALA A 256 15.20 -10.13 15.56
C ALA A 256 15.21 -8.74 16.22
N VAL A 257 16.41 -8.23 16.51
CA VAL A 257 16.64 -6.96 17.21
C VAL A 257 17.58 -6.09 16.40
N TRP A 258 17.25 -4.81 16.27
CA TRP A 258 18.08 -3.76 15.69
C TRP A 258 18.27 -2.66 16.74
N GLU A 259 19.49 -2.10 16.80
CA GLU A 259 19.82 -1.04 17.74
C GLU A 259 20.65 0.03 17.03
N HIS A 260 20.26 1.28 17.24
CA HIS A 260 20.90 2.45 16.63
C HIS A 260 21.10 3.55 17.66
N ALA A 261 22.06 4.43 17.38
CA ALA A 261 22.30 5.63 18.17
C ALA A 261 22.64 6.81 17.25
N GLY A 262 22.17 8.00 17.62
CA GLY A 262 22.48 9.25 16.92
C GLY A 262 21.95 9.31 15.48
N LEU A 263 20.71 8.89 15.25
CA LEU A 263 20.06 8.99 13.94
C LEU A 263 19.58 10.43 13.70
N PRO A 264 19.85 11.03 12.52
CA PRO A 264 19.34 12.36 12.19
C PRO A 264 17.84 12.34 11.91
N GLY A 265 17.16 13.45 12.19
CA GLY A 265 15.78 13.68 11.76
C GLY A 265 15.77 14.07 10.28
N CYS A 266 15.13 13.29 9.43
CA CYS A 266 15.17 13.48 7.97
C CYS A 266 14.00 12.86 7.20
N MET A 267 13.04 12.20 7.87
CA MET A 267 11.95 11.49 7.19
C MET A 267 10.90 12.43 6.57
N ASP A 268 10.92 13.72 6.88
CA ASP A 268 10.03 14.75 6.32
C ASP A 268 10.67 15.57 5.18
N GLU A 269 11.94 15.30 4.83
CA GLU A 269 12.66 16.05 3.80
C GLU A 269 11.92 16.04 2.45
N VAL A 270 11.70 17.24 1.92
CA VAL A 270 11.03 17.42 0.62
C VAL A 270 11.89 16.82 -0.49
N ASN A 271 11.30 15.91 -1.27
CA ASN A 271 11.99 15.12 -2.31
C ASN A 271 13.11 14.21 -1.78
N GLY A 272 13.15 13.93 -0.47
CA GLY A 272 14.00 12.91 0.11
C GLY A 272 13.79 11.56 -0.58
N ARG A 273 14.84 10.74 -0.59
CA ARG A 273 14.79 9.35 -1.07
C ARG A 273 15.21 8.38 0.04
N PRO A 274 14.42 8.23 1.11
CA PRO A 274 14.79 7.40 2.26
C PRO A 274 15.19 5.99 1.86
N ALA A 275 14.47 5.39 0.92
CA ALA A 275 14.72 4.04 0.44
C ALA A 275 16.12 3.82 -0.16
N ASP A 276 16.69 4.85 -0.76
CA ASP A 276 17.98 4.76 -1.43
C ASP A 276 19.14 5.11 -0.48
N HIS A 277 18.88 5.98 0.52
CA HIS A 277 19.91 6.60 1.34
C HIS A 277 19.92 6.17 2.80
N LEU A 278 18.78 5.72 3.34
CA LEU A 278 18.63 5.41 4.75
C LEU A 278 18.57 3.90 4.99
N PRO A 279 19.18 3.41 6.08
CA PRO A 279 19.01 2.04 6.51
C PRO A 279 17.55 1.75 6.83
N HIS A 280 17.10 0.60 6.36
CA HIS A 280 15.75 0.09 6.59
C HIS A 280 15.74 -1.43 6.42
N ILE A 281 14.67 -2.05 6.90
CA ILE A 281 14.38 -3.45 6.63
C ILE A 281 13.18 -3.59 5.71
N VAL A 282 13.22 -4.61 4.86
CA VAL A 282 12.06 -5.08 4.11
C VAL A 282 11.59 -6.37 4.76
N VAL A 283 10.33 -6.40 5.15
CA VAL A 283 9.69 -7.58 5.73
C VAL A 283 8.75 -8.16 4.68
N ARG A 284 9.02 -9.38 4.23
CA ARG A 284 8.13 -10.10 3.32
C ARG A 284 7.42 -11.19 4.08
N PHE A 285 6.10 -11.09 4.14
CA PHE A 285 5.22 -12.09 4.71
C PHE A 285 4.84 -13.13 3.66
N ALA A 286 4.88 -14.40 4.03
CA ALA A 286 4.43 -15.49 3.18
C ALA A 286 3.77 -16.57 4.04
N PRO A 287 2.63 -16.24 4.71
CA PRO A 287 1.92 -17.21 5.50
C PRO A 287 1.38 -18.33 4.59
N GLU A 288 1.10 -19.50 5.16
CA GLU A 288 0.45 -20.60 4.43
C GLU A 288 -0.99 -20.23 4.08
N ASP A 289 -1.14 -19.50 2.97
CA ASP A 289 -2.38 -18.89 2.54
C ASP A 289 -2.77 -19.42 1.17
N LEU A 290 -3.94 -20.08 1.10
CA LEU A 290 -4.45 -20.72 -0.12
C LEU A 290 -4.58 -19.76 -1.32
N ARG A 291 -4.67 -18.44 -1.09
CA ARG A 291 -4.63 -17.42 -2.16
C ARG A 291 -3.35 -17.49 -2.99
N TYR A 292 -2.25 -17.89 -2.35
CA TYR A 292 -0.91 -17.94 -2.91
C TYR A 292 -0.50 -19.37 -3.28
N TRP A 293 -1.46 -20.24 -3.58
CA TRP A 293 -1.18 -21.56 -4.12
C TRP A 293 -1.78 -21.66 -5.52
N ASN A 294 -0.96 -22.09 -6.48
CA ASN A 294 -1.41 -22.40 -7.82
C ASN A 294 -1.44 -23.93 -7.97
N ARG A 295 -2.46 -24.42 -8.68
CA ARG A 295 -2.51 -25.81 -9.11
C ARG A 295 -2.07 -25.86 -10.56
N ASP A 296 -0.93 -26.49 -10.81
CA ASP A 296 -0.43 -26.74 -12.15
C ASP A 296 -1.49 -27.49 -12.98
N ARG A 297 -1.80 -27.01 -14.18
CA ARG A 297 -2.96 -27.50 -14.95
C ARG A 297 -2.75 -28.91 -15.50
N LEU A 298 -1.50 -29.30 -15.74
CA LEU A 298 -1.15 -30.57 -16.37
C LEU A 298 -0.92 -31.67 -15.32
N SER A 299 -0.06 -31.41 -14.35
CA SER A 299 0.32 -32.35 -13.30
C SER A 299 -0.66 -32.36 -12.12
N GLY A 300 -1.45 -31.29 -11.96
CA GLY A 300 -2.33 -31.12 -10.81
C GLY A 300 -1.60 -30.84 -9.49
N VAL A 301 -0.27 -30.70 -9.53
CA VAL A 301 0.59 -30.40 -8.37
C VAL A 301 0.28 -28.99 -7.89
N ILE A 302 0.16 -28.84 -6.58
CA ILE A 302 -0.04 -27.53 -5.96
C ILE A 302 1.31 -26.99 -5.55
N SER A 303 1.64 -25.78 -5.99
CA SER A 303 2.88 -25.09 -5.64
C SER A 303 2.61 -23.69 -5.12
N PRO A 304 3.44 -23.18 -4.18
CA PRO A 304 3.39 -21.79 -3.78
C PRO A 304 3.54 -20.84 -4.97
N PHE A 305 2.84 -19.72 -4.90
CA PHE A 305 2.71 -18.73 -5.96
C PHE A 305 2.97 -17.34 -5.36
N PRO A 306 3.93 -16.56 -5.86
CA PRO A 306 4.27 -15.30 -5.22
C PRO A 306 3.10 -14.32 -5.17
N TYR A 307 2.98 -13.58 -4.06
CA TYR A 307 1.97 -12.56 -3.85
C TYR A 307 1.81 -11.62 -5.05
N TRP A 308 2.90 -11.02 -5.51
CA TRP A 308 2.88 -10.06 -6.61
C TRP A 308 2.26 -10.67 -7.87
N MET A 309 2.52 -11.94 -8.15
CA MET A 309 2.02 -12.61 -9.33
C MET A 309 0.52 -12.91 -9.23
N TYR A 310 0.05 -13.25 -8.02
CA TYR A 310 -1.38 -13.37 -7.73
C TYR A 310 -2.09 -12.03 -8.01
N VAL A 311 -1.53 -10.92 -7.52
CA VAL A 311 -2.09 -9.58 -7.75
C VAL A 311 -2.20 -9.27 -9.24
N LEU A 312 -1.11 -9.44 -9.99
CA LEU A 312 -1.09 -9.14 -11.41
C LEU A 312 -2.05 -10.01 -12.22
N ARG A 313 -2.15 -11.30 -11.89
CA ARG A 313 -3.13 -12.20 -12.52
C ARG A 313 -4.55 -11.72 -12.30
N GLN A 314 -4.91 -11.35 -11.07
CA GLN A 314 -6.26 -10.85 -10.78
C GLN A 314 -6.56 -9.57 -11.53
N ARG A 315 -5.60 -8.63 -11.56
CA ARG A 315 -5.72 -7.36 -12.27
C ARG A 315 -5.93 -7.55 -13.77
N GLU A 316 -5.15 -8.41 -14.41
CA GLU A 316 -5.16 -8.60 -15.87
C GLU A 316 -6.06 -9.76 -16.34
N ILE A 317 -6.78 -10.45 -15.45
CA ILE A 317 -7.53 -11.67 -15.79
C ILE A 317 -8.51 -11.48 -16.96
N ARG A 318 -9.13 -10.30 -17.06
CA ARG A 318 -10.07 -9.96 -18.14
C ARG A 318 -9.39 -9.81 -19.49
N SER A 319 -8.12 -9.44 -19.50
CA SER A 319 -7.36 -9.24 -20.74
C SER A 319 -7.12 -10.54 -21.51
N PHE A 320 -7.09 -11.69 -20.83
CA PHE A 320 -7.13 -12.99 -21.50
C PHE A 320 -8.39 -13.17 -22.35
N TRP A 321 -9.55 -12.81 -21.81
CA TRP A 321 -10.81 -12.90 -22.52
C TRP A 321 -10.86 -11.89 -23.67
N LEU A 322 -10.44 -10.65 -23.43
CA LEU A 322 -10.38 -9.58 -24.45
C LEU A 322 -9.48 -9.97 -25.62
N MET A 323 -8.30 -10.53 -25.35
CA MET A 323 -7.40 -11.05 -26.38
C MET A 323 -8.08 -12.12 -27.25
N ARG A 324 -8.76 -13.08 -26.63
CA ARG A 324 -9.48 -14.14 -27.35
C ARG A 324 -10.59 -13.57 -28.23
N VAL A 325 -11.37 -12.62 -27.72
CA VAL A 325 -12.45 -11.96 -28.47
C VAL A 325 -11.88 -11.21 -29.67
N ALA A 326 -10.83 -10.42 -29.48
CA ALA A 326 -10.19 -9.64 -30.54
C ALA A 326 -9.54 -10.51 -31.63
N ARG A 327 -9.03 -11.70 -31.28
CA ARG A 327 -8.36 -12.63 -32.21
C ARG A 327 -9.29 -13.60 -32.93
N LYS A 328 -10.59 -13.62 -32.65
CA LYS A 328 -11.51 -14.56 -33.32
C LYS A 328 -11.56 -14.30 -34.83
N THR A 329 -11.37 -15.37 -35.61
CA THR A 329 -11.48 -15.33 -37.07
C THR A 329 -12.90 -15.10 -37.54
N VAL A 330 -13.90 -15.62 -36.81
CA VAL A 330 -15.31 -15.33 -37.04
C VAL A 330 -15.70 -14.10 -36.20
N PRO A 331 -16.13 -12.99 -36.83
CA PRO A 331 -16.56 -11.81 -36.09
C PRO A 331 -17.69 -12.17 -35.13
N ILE A 332 -17.51 -11.88 -33.84
CA ILE A 332 -18.65 -11.83 -32.93
C ILE A 332 -19.35 -10.51 -33.22
N PRO A 333 -20.63 -10.50 -33.63
CA PRO A 333 -21.38 -9.27 -33.81
C PRO A 333 -21.78 -8.71 -32.44
N ASP A 334 -20.81 -8.26 -31.66
CA ASP A 334 -21.05 -7.59 -30.39
C ASP A 334 -20.90 -6.06 -30.57
N LYS A 335 -21.93 -5.32 -30.15
CA LYS A 335 -21.99 -3.85 -30.26
C LYS A 335 -20.72 -3.20 -29.71
N GLN A 336 -20.20 -3.69 -28.59
CA GLN A 336 -19.06 -3.11 -27.89
C GLN A 336 -17.74 -3.27 -28.65
N THR A 337 -17.56 -4.33 -29.42
CA THR A 337 -16.40 -4.52 -30.30
C THR A 337 -16.56 -3.76 -31.59
N GLN A 338 -17.78 -3.65 -32.11
CA GLN A 338 -18.03 -2.84 -33.30
C GLN A 338 -17.73 -1.37 -33.04
N LEU A 339 -18.26 -0.78 -31.96
CA LEU A 339 -17.96 0.59 -31.57
C LEU A 339 -16.45 0.85 -31.37
N MET A 340 -15.73 -0.09 -30.75
CA MET A 340 -14.26 0.02 -30.64
C MET A 340 -13.56 0.00 -32.00
N LYS A 341 -14.02 -0.83 -32.94
CA LYS A 341 -13.46 -0.87 -34.29
C LYS A 341 -13.77 0.41 -35.06
N ASP A 342 -14.97 0.95 -34.89
CA ASP A 342 -15.40 2.20 -35.52
C ASP A 342 -14.56 3.38 -34.99
N PHE A 343 -14.35 3.44 -33.67
CA PHE A 343 -13.41 4.40 -33.06
C PHE A 343 -12.00 4.27 -33.65
N ILE A 344 -11.44 3.06 -33.71
CA ILE A 344 -10.10 2.83 -34.29
C ILE A 344 -10.05 3.28 -35.75
N ALA A 345 -11.05 2.91 -36.56
CA ALA A 345 -11.11 3.25 -37.97
C ALA A 345 -11.22 4.76 -38.19
N LEU A 346 -12.05 5.45 -37.41
CA LEU A 346 -12.24 6.89 -37.48
C LEU A 346 -10.93 7.63 -37.19
N GLN A 347 -10.31 7.31 -36.05
CA GLN A 347 -9.13 8.01 -35.54
C GLN A 347 -7.81 7.65 -36.25
N THR A 348 -7.83 6.65 -37.15
CA THR A 348 -6.64 6.23 -37.92
C THR A 348 -6.88 6.22 -39.43
N SER A 349 -7.96 6.85 -39.89
CA SER A 349 -8.41 6.85 -41.29
C SER A 349 -7.42 7.56 -42.23
N ASP A 350 -6.75 8.60 -41.74
CA ASP A 350 -5.74 9.40 -42.45
C ASP A 350 -4.34 8.77 -42.45
N MET A 351 -4.11 7.76 -41.60
CA MET A 351 -2.80 7.13 -41.42
C MET A 351 -2.47 6.06 -42.47
N GLY A 352 -3.41 5.70 -43.34
CA GLY A 352 -3.22 4.70 -44.40
C GLY A 352 -2.58 3.39 -43.90
N ASN A 353 -1.45 3.02 -44.52
CA ASN A 353 -0.68 1.79 -44.21
C ASN A 353 0.34 1.96 -43.07
N ALA A 354 0.17 2.97 -42.21
CA ALA A 354 1.05 3.14 -41.05
C ALA A 354 1.14 1.84 -40.22
N PRO A 355 2.33 1.51 -39.69
CA PRO A 355 2.51 0.36 -38.81
C PRO A 355 1.55 0.41 -37.61
N ALA A 356 1.12 -0.77 -37.15
CA ALA A 356 0.18 -0.88 -36.04
C ALA A 356 0.64 -0.16 -34.75
N PRO A 357 1.94 -0.15 -34.37
CA PRO A 357 2.41 0.65 -33.24
C PRO A 357 2.15 2.16 -33.40
N ARG A 358 2.34 2.71 -34.60
CA ARG A 358 2.07 4.12 -34.87
C ARG A 358 0.59 4.47 -34.77
N LYS A 359 -0.29 3.54 -35.18
CA LYS A 359 -1.74 3.66 -34.97
C LYS A 359 -2.11 3.63 -33.49
N ALA A 360 -1.45 2.78 -32.70
CA ALA A 360 -1.67 2.72 -31.25
C ALA A 360 -1.26 4.01 -30.54
N GLU A 361 -0.12 4.61 -30.94
CA GLU A 361 0.31 5.93 -30.49
C GLU A 361 -0.74 7.00 -30.77
N GLN A 362 -1.22 7.12 -32.01
CA GLN A 362 -2.27 8.08 -32.39
C GLN A 362 -3.53 7.94 -31.51
N LEU A 363 -4.01 6.72 -31.32
CA LEU A 363 -5.18 6.47 -30.49
C LEU A 363 -4.94 6.85 -29.02
N HIS A 364 -3.74 6.57 -28.51
CA HIS A 364 -3.36 6.98 -27.16
C HIS A 364 -3.34 8.50 -27.02
N GLU A 365 -2.78 9.25 -27.98
CA GLU A 365 -2.77 10.71 -27.96
C GLU A 365 -4.19 11.30 -27.98
N VAL A 366 -5.09 10.73 -28.79
CA VAL A 366 -6.51 11.11 -28.79
C VAL A 366 -7.15 10.86 -27.42
N ILE A 367 -6.92 9.69 -26.80
CA ILE A 367 -7.44 9.40 -25.46
C ILE A 367 -6.82 10.36 -24.42
N ALA A 368 -5.52 10.62 -24.49
CA ALA A 368 -4.82 11.49 -23.55
C ALA A 368 -5.39 12.92 -23.57
N ARG A 369 -5.61 13.47 -24.77
CA ARG A 369 -6.07 14.83 -24.99
C ARG A 369 -7.58 15.00 -24.84
N ASP A 370 -8.36 14.10 -25.45
CA ASP A 370 -9.77 14.36 -25.75
C ASP A 370 -10.74 13.58 -24.82
N PHE A 371 -10.30 12.49 -24.17
CA PHE A 371 -11.21 11.73 -23.29
C PHE A 371 -11.36 12.38 -21.91
N THR A 372 -12.55 12.29 -21.32
CA THR A 372 -12.81 12.68 -19.93
C THR A 372 -12.58 11.51 -18.99
N ALA A 373 -11.82 11.71 -17.91
CA ALA A 373 -11.59 10.68 -16.89
C ALA A 373 -12.76 10.62 -15.88
N SER A 374 -13.17 9.41 -15.48
CA SER A 374 -14.23 9.16 -14.49
C SER A 374 -13.76 8.22 -13.36
N THR A 375 -14.03 8.58 -12.11
CA THR A 375 -13.48 7.94 -10.89
C THR A 375 -14.30 6.75 -10.36
N ASP A 376 -15.42 6.41 -11.01
CA ASP A 376 -16.23 5.22 -10.70
C ASP A 376 -16.61 5.02 -9.22
N ARG A 377 -16.65 6.10 -8.41
CA ARG A 377 -16.89 6.00 -6.96
C ARG A 377 -18.17 5.22 -6.63
N LEU A 378 -19.27 5.50 -7.33
CA LEU A 378 -20.55 4.82 -7.15
C LEU A 378 -20.47 3.33 -7.52
N TRP A 379 -19.62 2.97 -8.49
CA TRP A 379 -19.41 1.59 -8.89
C TRP A 379 -18.68 0.81 -7.78
N PHE A 380 -17.67 1.42 -7.15
CA PHE A 380 -16.95 0.82 -6.02
C PHE A 380 -17.80 0.68 -4.76
N LEU A 381 -18.80 1.54 -4.55
CA LEU A 381 -19.78 1.45 -3.46
C LEU A 381 -20.91 0.43 -3.71
N ASP A 382 -20.88 -0.30 -4.84
CA ASP A 382 -21.96 -1.18 -5.31
C ASP A 382 -23.29 -0.47 -5.66
N GLU A 383 -23.29 0.86 -5.72
CA GLU A 383 -24.46 1.69 -6.08
C GLU A 383 -24.68 1.72 -7.60
N ASP A 384 -23.61 1.78 -8.39
CA ASP A 384 -23.63 1.57 -9.84
C ASP A 384 -23.29 0.12 -10.18
N ARG A 385 -24.25 -0.60 -10.77
CA ARG A 385 -24.09 -1.99 -11.22
C ARG A 385 -23.90 -2.11 -12.73
N SER A 386 -23.67 -0.99 -13.42
CA SER A 386 -23.37 -0.98 -14.84
C SER A 386 -22.10 -1.77 -15.15
N LEU A 387 -22.12 -2.43 -16.31
CA LEU A 387 -20.91 -3.01 -16.89
C LEU A 387 -20.02 -1.87 -17.42
N GLN A 388 -18.74 -2.17 -17.61
CA GLN A 388 -17.78 -1.19 -18.15
C GLN A 388 -18.23 -0.63 -19.50
N LYS A 389 -18.70 -1.48 -20.43
CA LYS A 389 -19.11 -1.12 -21.81
C LYS A 389 -18.04 -0.31 -22.57
N LEU A 390 -16.91 -0.97 -22.85
CA LEU A 390 -15.71 -0.35 -23.44
C LEU A 390 -15.95 0.38 -24.77
N GLY A 391 -16.87 -0.10 -25.61
CA GLY A 391 -17.16 0.51 -26.90
C GLY A 391 -17.94 1.82 -26.78
N GLU A 392 -18.93 1.87 -25.89
CA GLU A 392 -19.67 3.11 -25.57
C GLU A 392 -18.72 4.14 -24.97
N GLN A 393 -17.81 3.73 -24.09
CA GLN A 393 -16.74 4.61 -23.58
C GLN A 393 -15.87 5.24 -24.67
N ALA A 394 -15.49 4.45 -25.70
CA ALA A 394 -14.68 4.96 -26.80
C ALA A 394 -15.46 5.90 -27.73
N GLU A 395 -16.75 5.63 -27.94
CA GLU A 395 -17.66 6.49 -28.71
C GLU A 395 -17.93 7.83 -27.98
N GLU A 396 -18.15 7.77 -26.67
CA GLU A 396 -18.48 8.93 -25.83
C GLU A 396 -17.26 9.77 -25.41
N GLY A 397 -16.04 9.26 -25.63
CA GLY A 397 -14.81 9.91 -25.17
C GLY A 397 -14.68 9.91 -23.64
N VAL A 398 -15.05 8.81 -22.99
CA VAL A 398 -14.99 8.66 -21.53
C VAL A 398 -14.06 7.51 -21.15
N LEU A 399 -13.09 7.79 -20.28
CA LEU A 399 -12.23 6.77 -19.70
C LEU A 399 -12.61 6.53 -18.24
N ARG A 400 -13.35 5.44 -18.00
CA ARG A 400 -13.70 4.99 -16.66
C ARG A 400 -12.50 4.32 -15.99
N GLU A 401 -12.27 4.64 -14.72
CA GLU A 401 -11.22 4.06 -13.89
C GLU A 401 -11.25 2.53 -13.88
N ILE A 402 -12.44 1.93 -13.75
CA ILE A 402 -12.61 0.47 -13.66
C ILE A 402 -12.22 -0.28 -14.95
N SER A 403 -12.14 0.41 -16.08
CA SER A 403 -11.84 -0.16 -17.40
C SER A 403 -10.59 0.43 -18.05
N ARG A 404 -9.85 1.27 -17.32
CA ARG A 404 -8.65 1.93 -17.84
C ARG A 404 -7.66 0.94 -18.47
N PHE A 405 -7.42 -0.18 -17.80
CA PHE A 405 -6.59 -1.26 -18.35
C PHE A 405 -7.27 -1.96 -19.54
N ASP A 406 -8.51 -2.42 -19.34
CA ASP A 406 -9.25 -3.25 -20.29
C ASP A 406 -9.50 -2.55 -21.64
N LEU A 407 -9.73 -1.23 -21.63
CA LEU A 407 -9.92 -0.42 -22.85
C LEU A 407 -8.64 -0.41 -23.70
N TYR A 408 -7.49 -0.11 -23.09
CA TYR A 408 -6.20 -0.12 -23.77
C TYR A 408 -5.82 -1.52 -24.24
N ALA A 409 -5.98 -2.53 -23.39
CA ALA A 409 -5.70 -3.91 -23.77
C ALA A 409 -6.55 -4.35 -24.98
N LYS A 410 -7.87 -4.09 -24.96
CA LYS A 410 -8.77 -4.41 -26.09
C LYS A 410 -8.36 -3.68 -27.37
N MET A 411 -8.05 -2.39 -27.28
CA MET A 411 -7.60 -1.57 -28.41
C MET A 411 -6.33 -2.14 -29.04
N LEU A 412 -5.30 -2.44 -28.24
CA LEU A 412 -4.03 -3.00 -28.71
C LEU A 412 -4.20 -4.39 -29.32
N TYR A 413 -5.08 -5.23 -28.75
CA TYR A 413 -5.40 -6.54 -29.35
C TYR A 413 -6.12 -6.43 -30.69
N LEU A 414 -7.03 -5.47 -30.86
CA LEU A 414 -7.71 -5.22 -32.14
C LEU A 414 -6.74 -4.72 -33.21
N LEU A 415 -5.76 -3.90 -32.84
CA LEU A 415 -4.66 -3.47 -33.72
C LEU A 415 -3.61 -4.56 -33.96
N ARG A 416 -3.68 -5.70 -33.25
CA ARG A 416 -2.68 -6.77 -33.26
C ARG A 416 -1.26 -6.28 -32.89
N VAL A 417 -1.18 -5.32 -31.98
CA VAL A 417 0.10 -4.83 -31.45
C VAL A 417 0.49 -5.67 -30.23
N PRO A 418 1.62 -6.40 -30.25
CA PRO A 418 2.16 -7.03 -29.07
C PRO A 418 2.57 -5.97 -28.05
N PHE A 419 2.20 -6.16 -26.79
CA PHE A 419 2.55 -5.25 -25.70
C PHE A 419 2.95 -6.01 -24.44
N LYS A 420 3.63 -5.30 -23.55
CA LYS A 420 3.85 -5.71 -22.17
C LYS A 420 3.34 -4.63 -21.23
N THR A 421 2.93 -5.01 -20.02
CA THR A 421 2.59 -4.07 -18.96
C THR A 421 3.84 -3.79 -18.13
N ALA A 422 4.20 -2.52 -17.93
CA ALA A 422 5.22 -2.13 -16.97
C ALA A 422 4.54 -1.51 -15.75
N TYR A 423 4.77 -2.07 -14.57
CA TYR A 423 4.28 -1.56 -13.29
C TYR A 423 5.32 -0.64 -12.69
N VAL A 424 4.89 0.56 -12.34
CA VAL A 424 5.80 1.68 -12.01
C VAL A 424 5.63 2.10 -10.57
N MET A 425 6.68 2.76 -10.06
CA MET A 425 6.76 3.28 -8.72
C MET A 425 7.40 4.66 -8.75
N ASP A 426 6.94 5.52 -7.86
CA ASP A 426 7.49 6.87 -7.67
C ASP A 426 8.91 6.77 -7.07
N ALA A 427 9.89 7.38 -7.75
CA ALA A 427 11.30 7.40 -7.37
C ALA A 427 11.55 7.94 -5.96
N ARG A 428 10.64 8.78 -5.43
CA ARG A 428 10.74 9.33 -4.06
C ARG A 428 10.43 8.28 -3.00
N VAL A 429 9.63 7.28 -3.36
CA VAL A 429 9.34 6.12 -2.52
C VAL A 429 10.46 5.08 -2.63
N GLY A 430 11.10 4.98 -3.80
CA GLY A 430 12.21 4.08 -4.11
C GLY A 430 11.98 3.33 -5.42
N GLY A 431 12.72 2.24 -5.63
CA GLY A 431 12.57 1.36 -6.79
C GLY A 431 11.96 0.00 -6.45
N MET A 432 11.17 -0.57 -7.36
CA MET A 432 10.74 -1.96 -7.25
C MET A 432 11.94 -2.90 -7.37
N THR A 433 12.02 -3.89 -6.48
CA THR A 433 13.07 -4.93 -6.48
C THR A 433 12.45 -6.31 -6.29
N ASP A 434 13.24 -7.38 -6.40
CA ASP A 434 12.78 -8.74 -6.07
C ASP A 434 12.40 -8.90 -4.57
N GLN A 435 12.97 -8.04 -3.70
CA GLN A 435 12.67 -8.02 -2.28
C GLN A 435 11.49 -7.11 -1.92
N TRP A 436 11.26 -6.02 -2.65
CA TRP A 436 10.20 -5.05 -2.38
C TRP A 436 9.40 -4.72 -3.64
N LEU A 437 8.16 -5.23 -3.68
CA LEU A 437 7.22 -5.08 -4.81
C LEU A 437 5.89 -4.45 -4.40
N SER A 438 5.69 -4.11 -3.13
CA SER A 438 4.38 -3.75 -2.60
C SER A 438 4.18 -2.23 -2.54
N PRO A 439 2.94 -1.74 -2.70
CA PRO A 439 1.68 -2.47 -2.91
C PRO A 439 1.29 -2.57 -4.39
N MET A 440 1.53 -3.75 -4.99
CA MET A 440 1.18 -4.05 -6.39
C MET A 440 -0.27 -3.73 -6.78
N TRP A 441 -1.22 -3.74 -5.83
CA TRP A 441 -2.61 -3.38 -6.07
C TRP A 441 -2.80 -1.91 -6.44
N ASN A 442 -1.95 -1.04 -5.89
CA ASN A 442 -2.04 0.41 -6.10
C ASN A 442 -1.02 0.89 -7.14
N SER A 443 -0.14 0.02 -7.63
CA SER A 443 0.87 0.39 -8.62
C SER A 443 0.22 0.91 -9.90
N GLU A 444 0.71 2.05 -10.38
CA GLU A 444 0.40 2.53 -11.72
C GLU A 444 1.06 1.64 -12.78
N PHE A 445 0.64 1.81 -14.03
CA PHE A 445 1.04 0.94 -15.11
C PHE A 445 1.14 1.67 -16.44
N LEU A 446 2.05 1.18 -17.27
CA LEU A 446 2.29 1.63 -18.64
C LEU A 446 2.13 0.45 -19.60
N PHE A 447 1.67 0.72 -20.81
CA PHE A 447 1.76 -0.24 -21.91
C PHE A 447 3.04 0.02 -22.71
N GLY A 448 3.93 -0.96 -22.74
CA GLY A 448 5.12 -0.95 -23.58
C GLY A 448 4.85 -1.65 -24.91
N ILE A 449 4.83 -0.89 -26.00
CA ILE A 449 4.71 -1.41 -27.37
C ILE A 449 6.07 -1.37 -28.08
N ASN A 450 6.44 -2.45 -28.76
CA ASN A 450 7.72 -2.50 -29.48
C ASN A 450 7.56 -1.87 -30.87
N GLY A 451 8.05 -0.65 -31.04
CA GLY A 451 7.92 0.15 -32.26
C GLY A 451 9.16 0.19 -33.16
N GLY A 452 10.22 -0.57 -32.86
CA GLY A 452 11.47 -0.52 -33.63
C GLY A 452 12.75 -0.71 -32.82
N GLY A 453 12.75 -1.64 -31.86
CA GLY A 453 13.94 -1.96 -31.05
C GLY A 453 13.96 -1.31 -29.66
N ARG A 454 13.01 -0.42 -29.37
CA ARG A 454 12.72 0.12 -28.03
C ARG A 454 11.23 0.05 -27.72
N PHE A 455 10.89 0.03 -26.43
CA PHE A 455 9.52 0.24 -26.01
C PHE A 455 9.14 1.70 -26.21
N GLN A 456 7.97 1.91 -26.79
CA GLN A 456 7.22 3.14 -26.67
C GLN A 456 6.20 2.94 -25.54
N TRP A 457 6.16 3.88 -24.61
CA TRP A 457 5.36 3.79 -23.39
C TRP A 457 4.08 4.61 -23.52
N LEU A 458 2.95 3.97 -23.23
CA LEU A 458 1.64 4.60 -23.21
C LEU A 458 1.11 4.59 -21.77
N HIS A 459 0.84 5.76 -21.20
CA HIS A 459 0.27 5.88 -19.85
C HIS A 459 -1.24 6.16 -19.93
N PRO A 460 -2.11 5.19 -19.59
CA PRO A 460 -3.54 5.45 -19.53
C PRO A 460 -3.85 6.54 -18.49
N LYS A 461 -4.38 7.68 -18.95
CA LYS A 461 -4.67 8.83 -18.08
C LYS A 461 -5.55 8.42 -16.90
N ARG A 462 -5.26 8.98 -15.72
CA ARG A 462 -6.05 8.80 -14.48
C ARG A 462 -6.88 10.02 -14.13
N MET A 463 -6.45 11.19 -14.59
CA MET A 463 -7.09 12.48 -14.35
C MET A 463 -7.46 13.13 -15.69
N GLN A 464 -8.03 14.34 -15.65
CA GLN A 464 -8.46 15.03 -16.87
C GLN A 464 -7.33 15.37 -17.83
N LEU A 465 -6.10 15.53 -17.33
CA LEU A 465 -4.92 15.67 -18.17
C LEU A 465 -4.24 14.31 -18.34
N GLY A 466 -3.96 13.94 -19.58
CA GLY A 466 -3.18 12.76 -19.94
C GLY A 466 -1.78 13.14 -20.39
N TRP A 467 -0.88 12.16 -20.35
CA TRP A 467 0.48 12.26 -20.88
C TRP A 467 0.48 11.72 -22.32
N MET A 468 1.26 12.32 -23.21
CA MET A 468 1.45 11.82 -24.57
C MET A 468 2.32 10.56 -24.58
N ALA A 469 2.43 9.90 -25.73
CA ALA A 469 3.30 8.73 -25.87
C ALA A 469 4.76 9.09 -25.53
N ASP A 470 5.43 8.21 -24.78
CA ASP A 470 6.78 8.42 -24.23
C ASP A 470 6.94 9.63 -23.28
N GLU A 471 5.86 10.33 -22.96
CA GLU A 471 5.86 11.36 -21.93
C GLU A 471 5.65 10.71 -20.55
N LEU A 472 6.66 10.80 -19.69
CA LEU A 472 6.64 10.25 -18.35
C LEU A 472 6.74 11.37 -17.30
N PRO A 473 5.97 11.31 -16.21
CA PRO A 473 6.18 12.18 -15.06
C PRO A 473 7.62 12.07 -14.53
N PHE A 474 8.16 13.17 -14.03
CA PHE A 474 9.54 13.22 -13.53
C PHE A 474 9.84 12.18 -12.44
N TYR A 475 8.82 11.77 -11.67
CA TYR A 475 8.94 10.79 -10.59
C TYR A 475 8.93 9.33 -11.06
N TRP A 476 8.70 9.05 -12.35
CA TRP A 476 8.90 7.73 -12.96
C TRP A 476 10.11 7.68 -13.88
N ALA A 477 10.62 8.83 -14.29
CA ALA A 477 11.78 8.91 -15.16
C ALA A 477 12.99 8.18 -14.54
N GLY A 478 13.59 7.25 -15.27
CA GLY A 478 14.76 6.49 -14.83
C GLY A 478 14.53 5.48 -13.71
N THR A 479 13.28 5.17 -13.34
CA THR A 479 12.99 4.15 -12.32
C THR A 479 12.87 2.74 -12.91
N PRO A 480 13.24 1.69 -12.16
CA PRO A 480 13.01 0.32 -12.58
C PRO A 480 11.51 0.00 -12.48
N ALA A 481 10.95 -0.48 -13.59
CA ALA A 481 9.55 -0.91 -13.68
C ALA A 481 9.45 -2.43 -13.82
N LEU A 482 8.53 -3.07 -13.09
CA LEU A 482 8.27 -4.50 -13.21
C LEU A 482 7.54 -4.78 -14.54
N LEU A 483 8.20 -5.48 -15.45
CA LEU A 483 7.71 -5.79 -16.78
C LEU A 483 7.02 -7.16 -16.82
N MET A 484 5.78 -7.18 -17.29
CA MET A 484 4.94 -8.38 -17.34
C MET A 484 4.29 -8.55 -18.71
N GLY A 485 4.40 -9.76 -19.27
CA GLY A 485 3.64 -10.16 -20.45
C GLY A 485 2.39 -10.95 -20.06
N LEU A 486 1.33 -10.86 -20.87
CA LEU A 486 0.12 -11.66 -20.66
C LEU A 486 0.42 -13.17 -20.68
N ASP A 487 1.35 -13.61 -21.53
CA ASP A 487 1.77 -15.03 -21.60
C ASP A 487 2.46 -15.50 -20.32
N ASP A 488 3.29 -14.64 -19.71
CA ASP A 488 3.95 -14.92 -18.42
C ASP A 488 2.91 -15.09 -17.30
N LEU A 489 1.84 -14.28 -17.31
CA LEU A 489 0.73 -14.41 -16.36
C LEU A 489 -0.11 -15.67 -16.59
N ASN A 490 -0.20 -16.17 -17.82
CA ASN A 490 -0.99 -17.38 -18.13
C ASN A 490 -0.24 -18.69 -17.88
N SER A 491 1.08 -18.61 -17.80
CA SER A 491 1.99 -19.73 -17.57
C SER A 491 1.80 -20.30 -16.16
N ASP A 492 1.83 -21.63 -16.02
CA ASP A 492 1.81 -22.27 -14.70
C ASP A 492 3.15 -22.11 -13.95
N ALA A 493 4.24 -21.87 -14.68
CA ALA A 493 5.54 -21.54 -14.11
C ALA A 493 5.56 -20.12 -13.54
N VAL A 494 6.22 -19.96 -12.39
CA VAL A 494 6.51 -18.66 -11.78
C VAL A 494 7.74 -18.07 -12.48
N PRO A 495 7.60 -17.01 -13.29
CA PRO A 495 8.74 -16.35 -13.90
C PRO A 495 9.51 -15.56 -12.84
N VAL A 496 10.81 -15.43 -13.07
CA VAL A 496 11.63 -14.46 -12.35
C VAL A 496 11.12 -13.05 -12.69
N PRO A 497 10.87 -12.17 -11.70
CA PRO A 497 10.44 -10.80 -11.97
C PRO A 497 11.49 -10.10 -12.84
N ARG A 498 11.04 -9.47 -13.92
CA ARG A 498 11.90 -8.76 -14.87
C ARG A 498 11.69 -7.27 -14.71
N PHE A 499 12.78 -6.54 -14.53
CA PHE A 499 12.74 -5.08 -14.43
C PHE A 499 13.30 -4.46 -15.70
N VAL A 500 12.74 -3.32 -16.08
CA VAL A 500 13.25 -2.47 -17.17
C VAL A 500 13.35 -1.05 -16.66
N ASP A 501 14.46 -0.39 -16.94
CA ASP A 501 14.61 1.02 -16.61
C ASP A 501 13.77 1.85 -17.57
N LEU A 502 12.92 2.70 -17.01
CA LEU A 502 12.20 3.68 -17.81
C LEU A 502 13.18 4.72 -18.38
N PRO A 503 12.86 5.33 -19.53
CA PRO A 503 13.67 6.41 -20.06
C PRO A 503 13.91 7.48 -18.99
N ALA A 504 15.17 7.89 -18.82
CA ALA A 504 15.46 9.10 -18.09
C ALA A 504 14.77 10.27 -18.81
N SER A 505 14.28 11.25 -18.06
CA SER A 505 13.73 12.45 -18.66
C SER A 505 14.80 13.04 -19.57
N ARG A 506 14.43 13.33 -20.82
CA ARG A 506 15.25 14.23 -21.62
C ARG A 506 15.19 15.57 -20.89
N MET A 507 16.25 15.92 -20.18
CA MET A 507 16.56 17.33 -19.95
C MET A 507 16.89 17.90 -21.33
N GLU A 508 15.86 18.32 -22.06
CA GLU A 508 16.01 19.28 -23.16
C GLU A 508 15.91 20.70 -22.60
#